data_AF-A0A965VTA4-F1
#
_entry.id   AF-A0A965VTA4-F1
#
_cell.length_a   1.000
_cell.length_b   1.000
_cell.length_c   1.000
_cell.angle_alpha   90.00
_cell.angle_beta   90.00
_cell.angle_gamma   90.00
#
_symmetry.space_group_name_H-M   'P 1'
#
loop_
_entity.id
_entity.type
_entity.pdbx_description
1 polymer ?
#
loop_
_entity_poly.entity_id
_entity_poly.type
_entity_poly.pdbx_seq_one_letter_code
_entity_poly.pdbx_strand_id
1 'polypeptide(L)'
;SIQIKERILIYIDRMIDFLSEYPQMSMFIIKEISINPELFKAKVHETRKGKGATILTILEEGKKTGQIPADLDSVIFMLNLHSLCTYPFLASPIFKVISEKSKMNWKDPQNSKLKQSVKDFVNIKL
;
A
#
# COMPACT_ATOMS: atom_id res chain seq x y z
N SER A 1 20.89 1.99 11.08
CA SER A 1 19.54 2.45 10.66
C SER A 1 19.07 1.54 9.55
N ILE A 2 17.83 1.02 9.60
CA ILE A 2 17.26 0.22 8.50
C ILE A 2 17.11 1.15 7.29
N GLN A 3 17.63 0.72 6.12
CA GLN A 3 17.51 1.46 4.86
C GLN A 3 16.03 1.71 4.52
N ILE A 4 15.74 2.85 3.90
CA ILE A 4 14.35 3.27 3.62
C ILE A 4 13.60 2.26 2.77
N LYS A 5 14.29 1.67 1.79
CA LYS A 5 13.76 0.61 0.95
C LYS A 5 13.25 -0.57 1.78
N GLU A 6 14.04 -1.08 2.71
CA GLU A 6 13.66 -2.19 3.59
C GLU A 6 12.41 -1.87 4.44
N ARG A 7 12.30 -0.64 4.95
CA ARG A 7 11.09 -0.21 5.67
C ARG A 7 9.83 -0.27 4.80
N ILE A 8 9.96 0.08 3.52
CA ILE A 8 8.86 0.03 2.56
C ILE A 8 8.51 -1.43 2.21
N LEU A 9 9.50 -2.32 2.08
CA LEU A 9 9.27 -3.75 1.87
C LEU A 9 8.50 -4.39 3.04
N ILE A 10 8.88 -4.06 4.28
CA ILE A 10 8.15 -4.51 5.48
C ILE A 10 6.72 -3.95 5.50
N TYR A 11 6.54 -2.69 5.08
CA TYR A 11 5.20 -2.09 4.96
C TYR A 11 4.33 -2.85 3.96
N ILE A 12 4.87 -3.22 2.80
CA ILE A 12 4.16 -4.01 1.78
C ILE A 12 3.67 -5.32 2.38
N ASP A 13 4.55 -6.07 3.03
CA ASP A 13 4.20 -7.38 3.61
C ASP A 13 3.07 -7.22 4.63
N ARG A 14 3.20 -6.28 5.57
CA ARG A 14 2.18 -6.01 6.61
C ARG A 14 0.84 -5.57 6.03
N MET A 15 0.86 -4.71 5.03
CA MET A 15 -0.38 -4.22 4.39
C MET A 15 -1.11 -5.34 3.65
N ILE A 16 -0.37 -6.14 2.88
CA ILE A 16 -0.95 -7.26 2.14
C ILE A 16 -1.46 -8.31 3.10
N ASP A 17 -0.72 -8.65 4.16
CA ASP A 17 -1.17 -9.60 5.19
C ASP A 17 -2.45 -9.14 5.86
N PHE A 18 -2.52 -7.87 6.27
CA PHE A 18 -3.73 -7.28 6.85
C PHE A 18 -4.94 -7.36 5.91
N LEU A 19 -4.76 -7.02 4.63
CA LEU A 19 -5.86 -7.08 3.66
C LEU A 19 -6.19 -8.50 3.21
N SER A 20 -5.27 -9.45 3.38
CA SER A 20 -5.53 -10.87 3.15
C SER A 20 -6.45 -11.43 4.23
N GLU A 21 -6.23 -11.02 5.48
CA GLU A 21 -7.05 -11.39 6.63
C GLU A 21 -8.39 -10.65 6.63
N TYR A 22 -8.40 -9.37 6.21
CA TYR A 22 -9.58 -8.51 6.20
C TYR A 22 -9.83 -7.83 4.82
N PRO A 23 -10.20 -8.58 3.76
CA PRO A 23 -10.30 -8.03 2.39
C PRO A 23 -11.27 -6.86 2.24
N GLN A 24 -12.35 -6.84 3.04
CA GLN A 24 -13.38 -5.79 2.99
C GLN A 24 -12.98 -4.50 3.71
N MET A 25 -11.89 -4.50 4.49
CA MET A 25 -11.52 -3.33 5.30
C MET A 25 -11.14 -2.13 4.46
N SER A 26 -10.49 -2.35 3.32
CA SER A 26 -10.17 -1.27 2.37
C SER A 26 -11.43 -0.54 1.89
N MET A 27 -12.46 -1.29 1.48
CA MET A 27 -13.74 -0.72 1.04
C MET A 27 -14.51 -0.06 2.19
N PHE A 28 -14.53 -0.70 3.36
CA PHE A 28 -15.15 -0.14 4.56
C PHE A 28 -14.54 1.21 4.93
N ILE A 29 -13.21 1.31 5.02
CA ILE A 29 -12.52 2.55 5.37
C ILE A 29 -12.86 3.67 4.37
N ILE A 30 -12.82 3.39 3.06
CA ILE A 30 -13.16 4.39 2.03
C ILE A 30 -14.61 4.87 2.18
N LYS A 31 -15.54 3.95 2.42
CA LYS A 31 -16.96 4.27 2.61
C LYS A 31 -17.18 5.13 3.84
N GLU A 32 -16.59 4.78 4.98
CA GLU A 32 -16.71 5.55 6.22
C GLU A 32 -16.11 6.95 6.09
N ILE A 33 -14.95 7.08 5.42
CA ILE A 33 -14.35 8.38 5.11
C ILE A 33 -15.29 9.24 4.27
N SER A 34 -15.95 8.63 3.28
CA SER A 34 -16.87 9.34 2.39
C SER A 34 -18.14 9.81 3.12
N ILE A 35 -18.60 9.05 4.12
CA ILE A 35 -19.77 9.39 4.94
C ILE A 35 -19.44 10.49 5.95
N ASN A 36 -18.31 10.39 6.65
CA ASN A 36 -17.92 11.36 7.66
C ASN A 36 -16.42 11.72 7.59
N PRO A 37 -16.04 12.62 6.66
CA PRO A 37 -14.64 13.03 6.49
C PRO A 37 -14.03 13.69 7.74
N GLU A 38 -14.84 14.41 8.52
CA GLU A 38 -14.36 15.14 9.71
C GLU A 38 -14.03 14.17 10.85
N LEU A 39 -14.85 13.13 11.06
CA LEU A 39 -14.54 12.07 12.02
C LEU A 39 -13.23 11.38 11.66
N PHE A 40 -13.00 11.12 10.37
CA PHE A 40 -11.73 10.55 9.92
C PHE A 40 -10.55 11.48 10.21
N LYS A 41 -10.65 12.79 9.90
CA LYS A 41 -9.61 13.77 10.22
C LYS A 41 -9.29 13.77 11.72
N ALA A 42 -10.31 13.78 12.57
CA ALA A 42 -10.16 13.73 14.02
C ALA A 42 -9.46 12.44 14.48
N LYS A 43 -9.89 11.27 13.97
CA LYS A 43 -9.28 9.97 14.29
C LYS A 43 -7.83 9.85 13.82
N VAL A 44 -7.52 10.35 12.63
CA VAL A 44 -6.15 10.38 12.11
C VAL A 44 -5.28 11.28 12.97
N HIS A 45 -5.77 12.47 13.34
CA HIS A 45 -5.03 13.40 14.19
C HIS A 45 -4.77 12.79 15.59
N GLU A 46 -5.78 12.16 16.19
CA GLU A 46 -5.66 11.45 17.47
C GLU A 46 -4.66 10.29 17.40
N THR A 47 -4.76 9.45 16.35
CA THR A 47 -3.87 8.31 16.14
C THR A 47 -2.43 8.74 15.86
N ARG A 48 -2.22 9.94 15.30
CA ARG A 48 -0.90 10.51 15.01
C ARG A 48 -0.25 11.20 16.20
N LYS A 49 -0.99 11.56 17.25
CA LYS A 49 -0.39 12.12 18.47
C LYS A 49 0.60 11.10 19.06
N GLY A 50 1.90 11.39 18.94
CA GLY A 50 2.97 10.57 19.48
C GLY A 50 3.41 9.37 18.64
N LYS A 51 2.89 9.17 17.42
CA LYS A 51 3.35 8.10 16.52
C LYS A 51 4.36 8.64 15.49
N GLY A 52 5.38 7.82 15.19
CA GLY A 52 6.56 8.17 14.39
C GLY A 52 6.33 8.52 12.92
N ALA A 53 7.41 8.54 12.15
CA ALA A 53 7.43 8.99 10.76
C ALA A 53 6.40 8.28 9.86
N THR A 54 5.67 9.07 9.07
CA THR A 54 4.83 8.60 7.95
C THR A 54 5.68 8.12 6.77
N ILE A 55 5.08 7.37 5.85
CA ILE A 55 5.75 6.98 4.58
C ILE A 55 6.27 8.23 3.84
N LEU A 56 5.48 9.31 3.75
CA LEU A 56 5.90 10.54 3.09
C LEU A 56 7.13 11.16 3.77
N THR A 57 7.14 11.24 5.10
CA THR A 57 8.31 11.78 5.83
C THR A 57 9.55 10.90 5.67
N ILE A 58 9.37 9.57 5.60
CA ILE A 58 10.47 8.62 5.36
C ILE A 58 11.05 8.82 3.94
N LEU A 59 10.19 8.99 2.93
CA LEU A 59 10.62 9.24 1.56
C LEU A 59 11.39 10.56 1.46
N GLU A 60 10.88 11.63 2.05
CA GLU A 60 11.56 12.93 2.04
C GLU A 60 12.92 12.89 2.76
N GLU A 61 13.04 12.12 3.85
CA GLU A 61 14.33 11.86 4.50
C GLU A 61 15.29 11.09 3.59
N GLY A 62 14.78 10.11 2.84
CA GLY A 62 15.56 9.36 1.86
C GLY A 62 16.12 10.21 0.74
N LYS A 63 15.30 11.13 0.23
CA LYS A 63 15.71 12.10 -0.80
C LYS A 63 16.84 12.99 -0.26
N LYS A 64 16.67 13.51 0.96
CA LYS A 64 17.69 14.38 1.61
C LYS A 64 19.01 13.65 1.89
N THR A 65 18.95 12.36 2.22
CA THR A 65 20.13 11.54 2.54
C THR A 65 20.74 10.85 1.32
N GLY A 66 20.15 11.02 0.13
CA GLY A 66 20.61 10.38 -1.11
C GLY A 66 20.36 8.87 -1.18
N GLN A 67 19.51 8.32 -0.31
CA GLN A 67 19.15 6.89 -0.33
C GLN A 67 18.16 6.53 -1.43
N ILE A 68 17.40 7.50 -1.94
CA ILE A 68 16.44 7.35 -3.04
C ILE A 68 16.54 8.55 -3.99
N PRO A 69 16.04 8.44 -5.24
CA PRO A 69 16.14 9.52 -6.23
C PRO A 69 15.50 10.84 -5.76
N ALA A 70 16.22 11.96 -5.93
CA ALA A 70 15.77 13.28 -5.47
C ALA A 70 14.58 13.85 -6.28
N ASP A 71 14.42 13.39 -7.53
CA ASP A 71 13.34 13.73 -8.45
C ASP A 71 12.08 12.88 -8.25
N LEU A 72 12.12 11.88 -7.35
CA LEU A 72 10.94 11.09 -7.01
C LEU A 72 9.84 11.98 -6.40
N ASP A 73 8.66 11.95 -7.01
CA ASP A 73 7.45 12.50 -6.38
C ASP A 73 6.94 11.54 -5.30
N SER A 74 7.13 11.91 -4.04
CA SER A 74 6.79 11.10 -2.87
C SER A 74 5.29 10.83 -2.75
N VAL A 75 4.44 11.76 -3.19
CA VAL A 75 2.97 11.60 -3.13
C VAL A 75 2.51 10.60 -4.18
N ILE A 76 2.99 10.74 -5.42
CA ILE A 76 2.68 9.82 -6.50
C ILE A 76 3.24 8.42 -6.22
N PHE A 77 4.46 8.32 -5.68
CA PHE A 77 5.01 7.03 -5.26
C PHE A 77 4.14 6.37 -4.20
N MET A 78 3.75 7.11 -3.15
CA MET A 78 2.92 6.58 -2.07
C MET A 78 1.55 6.14 -2.58
N LEU A 79 0.93 6.94 -3.45
CA LEU A 79 -0.34 6.60 -4.10
C LEU A 79 -0.24 5.28 -4.86
N ASN A 80 0.75 5.15 -5.75
CA ASN A 80 0.95 3.95 -6.54
C ASN A 80 1.24 2.72 -5.66
N LEU A 81 2.11 2.85 -4.66
CA LEU A 81 2.40 1.79 -3.71
C LEU A 81 1.12 1.30 -3.01
N HIS A 82 0.31 2.23 -2.50
CA HIS A 82 -0.92 1.90 -1.80
C HIS A 82 -1.96 1.27 -2.73
N SER A 83 -2.10 1.78 -3.96
CA SER A 83 -2.97 1.20 -4.98
C SER A 83 -2.57 -0.24 -5.31
N LEU A 84 -1.29 -0.53 -5.51
CA LEU A 84 -0.79 -1.87 -5.79
C LEU A 84 -1.03 -2.84 -4.63
N CYS A 85 -0.94 -2.39 -3.39
CA CYS A 85 -1.26 -3.22 -2.22
C CYS A 85 -2.78 -3.48 -2.07
N THR A 86 -3.63 -2.50 -2.36
CA THR A 86 -5.05 -2.54 -1.97
C THR A 86 -6.00 -2.96 -3.08
N TYR A 87 -5.74 -2.53 -4.31
CA TYR A 87 -6.62 -2.75 -5.45
C TYR A 87 -6.86 -4.23 -5.78
N PRO A 88 -5.88 -5.15 -5.65
CA PRO A 88 -6.11 -6.58 -5.88
C PRO A 88 -7.19 -7.19 -4.97
N PHE A 89 -7.36 -6.64 -3.75
CA PHE A 89 -8.40 -7.07 -2.82
C PHE A 89 -9.74 -6.43 -3.17
N LEU A 90 -9.75 -5.12 -3.42
CA LEU A 90 -10.95 -4.36 -3.79
C LEU A 90 -11.61 -4.88 -5.07
N ALA A 91 -10.80 -5.09 -6.12
CA ALA A 91 -11.24 -5.51 -7.44
C ALA A 91 -11.21 -7.05 -7.61
N SER A 92 -10.95 -7.81 -6.55
CA SER A 92 -10.84 -9.28 -6.61
C SER A 92 -12.02 -9.95 -7.34
N PRO A 93 -13.30 -9.59 -7.07
CA PRO A 93 -14.43 -10.17 -7.78
C PRO A 93 -14.39 -9.95 -9.30
N ILE A 94 -13.93 -8.77 -9.73
CA ILE A 94 -13.83 -8.40 -11.15
C ILE A 94 -12.77 -9.27 -11.82
N PHE A 95 -11.57 -9.36 -11.23
CA PHE A 95 -10.47 -10.11 -11.81
C PHE A 95 -10.66 -11.63 -11.78
N LYS A 96 -11.40 -12.16 -10.81
CA LYS A 96 -11.83 -13.58 -10.83
C LYS A 96 -12.66 -13.89 -12.07
N VAL A 97 -13.70 -13.08 -12.35
CA VAL A 97 -14.55 -13.26 -13.53
C VAL A 97 -13.76 -13.11 -14.84
N ILE A 98 -12.88 -12.10 -14.93
CA ILE A 98 -12.04 -11.89 -16.12
C ILE A 98 -11.10 -13.09 -16.35
N SER A 99 -10.46 -13.59 -15.29
CA SER A 99 -9.53 -14.71 -15.37
C SER A 99 -10.24 -16.00 -15.79
N GLU A 100 -11.39 -16.29 -15.18
CA GLU A 100 -12.21 -17.46 -15.48
C GLU A 100 -12.67 -17.47 -16.95
N LYS A 101 -13.20 -16.33 -17.44
CA LYS A 101 -13.58 -16.18 -18.86
C LYS A 101 -12.40 -16.40 -19.81
N SER A 102 -11.20 -16.05 -19.38
CA SER A 102 -9.97 -16.22 -20.15
C SER A 102 -9.34 -17.62 -19.99
N LYS A 103 -10.03 -18.56 -19.32
CA LYS A 103 -9.52 -19.90 -18.98
C LYS A 103 -8.22 -19.87 -18.16
N MET A 104 -7.97 -18.77 -17.43
CA MET A 104 -6.85 -18.62 -16.51
C MET A 104 -7.32 -18.81 -15.08
N ASN A 105 -6.53 -19.52 -14.27
CA ASN A 105 -6.83 -19.69 -12.85
C ASN A 105 -5.91 -18.80 -12.01
N TRP A 106 -6.49 -17.76 -11.40
CA TRP A 106 -5.73 -16.90 -10.48
C TRP A 106 -5.66 -17.54 -9.10
N LYS A 107 -4.55 -18.26 -8.88
CA LYS A 107 -4.15 -18.77 -7.55
C LYS A 107 -2.86 -18.11 -7.10
N ASP A 108 -2.92 -17.49 -5.93
CA ASP A 108 -1.76 -16.92 -5.25
C ASP A 108 -1.82 -17.21 -3.74
N PRO A 109 -1.41 -18.43 -3.33
CA PRO A 109 -1.33 -18.77 -1.92
C PRO A 109 -0.48 -17.74 -1.16
N GLN A 110 -0.97 -17.27 -0.02
CA GLN A 110 -0.29 -16.28 0.83
C GLN A 110 0.04 -14.96 0.12
N ASN A 111 -0.58 -14.69 -1.04
CA ASN A 111 -0.35 -13.49 -1.85
C ASN A 111 1.12 -13.28 -2.23
N SER A 112 1.87 -14.38 -2.42
CA SER A 112 3.31 -14.36 -2.71
C SER A 112 3.66 -13.65 -4.03
N LYS A 113 2.89 -13.90 -5.11
CA LYS A 113 3.09 -13.27 -6.41
C LYS A 113 2.73 -11.79 -6.35
N LEU A 114 1.66 -11.46 -5.63
CA LEU A 114 1.27 -10.07 -5.39
C LEU A 114 2.37 -9.32 -4.63
N LYS A 115 2.83 -9.86 -3.49
CA LYS A 115 3.93 -9.28 -2.70
C LYS A 115 5.16 -9.03 -3.57
N GLN A 116 5.57 -10.04 -4.35
CA GLN A 116 6.73 -9.89 -5.23
C GLN A 116 6.52 -8.79 -6.27
N SER A 117 5.36 -8.74 -6.92
CA SER A 117 5.05 -7.70 -7.91
C SER A 117 5.11 -6.28 -7.34
N VAL A 118 4.62 -6.06 -6.11
CA VAL A 118 4.71 -4.74 -5.46
C VAL A 118 6.16 -4.43 -5.04
N LYS A 119 6.92 -5.42 -4.58
CA LYS A 119 8.34 -5.26 -4.25
C LYS A 119 9.16 -4.91 -5.49
N ASP A 120 8.86 -5.50 -6.65
CA ASP A 120 9.50 -5.18 -7.92
C ASP A 120 9.23 -3.74 -8.34
N PHE A 121 8.00 -3.24 -8.15
CA PHE A 121 7.70 -1.81 -8.35
C PHE A 121 8.60 -0.91 -7.50
N VAL A 122 8.78 -1.24 -6.22
CA VAL A 122 9.69 -0.49 -5.33
C VAL A 122 11.13 -0.59 -5.81
N ASN A 123 11.57 -1.77 -6.25
CA ASN A 123 12.93 -1.97 -6.73
C ASN A 123 13.26 -1.18 -8.00
N ILE A 124 12.26 -0.94 -8.85
CA ILE A 124 12.42 -0.17 -10.09
C ILE A 124 12.37 1.34 -9.83
N LYS A 125 11.59 1.77 -8.84
CA LYS A 125 11.35 3.20 -8.56
C LYS A 125 12.30 3.81 -7.52
N LEU A 126 12.89 2.99 -6.65
CA LEU A 126 13.86 3.38 -5.61
C LEU A 126 15.21 2.71 -5.85
#